data_AF-A0A7Y8F275-F1
#
_entry.id   AF-A0A7Y8F275-F1
#
_cell.length_a   1.000
_cell.length_b   1.000
_cell.length_c   1.000
_cell.angle_alpha   90.00
_cell.angle_beta   90.00
_cell.angle_gamma   90.00
#
_symmetry.space_group_name_H-M   'P 1'
#
loop_
_entity.id
_entity.type
_entity.pdbx_description
1 polymer ?
#
loop_
_entity_poly.entity_id
_entity_poly.type
_entity_poly.pdbx_seq_one_letter_code
_entity_poly.pdbx_strand_id
1 'polypeptide(L)'
;MHHLLWPACALALMTAACDNAGTVRITSTSSGKEAGVLKVVDTLQCPQTQGVLTRKGSARADGTTCVYSGPRGSEVTLHLVSLNGGSVQDALKVFENRLSADLPEALAEARADEDRARAEADRAQADAARAEADAEREGADAKRAAADAAADSAHISAPGMRIDAQGDKATVRLPGMRIDADGDRANIKIGGITIRADDKSGQVNVRSTDEVVSIDAHDNTARIRTSAPGEAVRATFLMTADQSSTTGWRIVGYEARGPSGGPIVVATVRGKDRNENRVFEAAKALVTLNVGD
;
A
#
# COMPACT_ATOMS: atom_id res chain seq x y z
N MET A 1 46.98 -14.17 60.50
CA MET A 1 46.19 -15.15 61.28
C MET A 1 44.98 -14.41 61.84
N HIS A 2 43.79 -14.91 61.52
CA HIS A 2 42.45 -14.65 62.09
C HIS A 2 42.07 -13.30 62.72
N HIS A 3 41.01 -12.66 62.19
CA HIS A 3 39.65 -12.55 62.79
C HIS A 3 38.88 -11.40 62.08
N LEU A 4 37.82 -11.70 61.31
CA LEU A 4 36.40 -11.69 61.71
C LEU A 4 35.88 -10.30 62.09
N LEU A 5 35.03 -9.70 61.25
CA LEU A 5 33.62 -9.36 61.57
C LEU A 5 32.99 -8.45 60.51
N TRP A 6 31.98 -9.01 59.85
CA TRP A 6 30.89 -8.30 59.21
C TRP A 6 29.86 -7.92 60.29
N PRO A 7 29.14 -6.80 60.14
CA PRO A 7 27.68 -6.90 60.22
C PRO A 7 26.93 -6.08 59.15
N ALA A 8 26.01 -6.79 58.50
CA ALA A 8 24.59 -6.50 58.27
C ALA A 8 24.04 -5.05 58.12
N CYS A 9 23.32 -4.90 57.00
CA CYS A 9 21.96 -4.36 56.84
C CYS A 9 21.63 -2.89 57.13
N ALA A 10 21.21 -2.19 56.07
CA ALA A 10 19.97 -1.41 56.09
C ALA A 10 19.30 -1.42 54.70
N LEU A 11 18.07 -1.94 54.66
CA LEU A 11 17.11 -1.79 53.56
C LEU A 11 16.71 -0.32 53.38
N ALA A 12 16.49 0.10 52.13
CA ALA A 12 15.46 1.07 51.80
C ALA A 12 14.78 0.67 50.48
N LEU A 13 13.58 0.14 50.62
CA LEU A 13 12.55 0.02 49.58
C LEU A 13 12.09 1.43 49.20
N MET A 14 12.07 1.76 47.91
CA MET A 14 11.13 2.74 47.37
C MET A 14 10.55 2.21 46.07
N THR A 15 9.30 1.78 46.17
CA THR A 15 8.37 1.53 45.07
C THR A 15 7.86 2.86 44.53
N ALA A 16 8.09 3.12 43.25
CA ALA A 16 7.32 4.11 42.51
C ALA A 16 6.66 3.39 41.32
N ALA A 17 5.41 2.99 41.54
CA ALA A 17 4.47 2.70 40.47
C ALA A 17 3.79 4.01 40.08
N CYS A 18 3.94 4.41 38.82
CA CYS A 18 2.96 5.23 38.11
C CYS A 18 2.92 4.72 36.67
N ASP A 19 2.00 3.77 36.53
CA ASP A 19 1.26 3.46 35.31
C ASP A 19 0.98 4.75 34.51
N ASN A 20 1.43 4.80 33.27
CA ASN A 20 0.88 5.73 32.32
C ASN A 20 0.66 4.99 31.01
N ALA A 21 -0.62 4.70 30.78
CA ALA A 21 -1.17 4.12 29.58
C ALA A 21 -0.51 4.74 28.33
N GLY A 22 -0.09 3.85 27.43
CA GLY A 22 0.47 4.19 26.14
C GLY A 22 -0.47 5.09 25.35
N THR A 23 -0.28 6.40 25.50
CA THR A 23 -0.70 7.37 24.50
C THR A 23 0.35 7.35 23.42
N VAL A 24 0.08 6.60 22.35
CA VAL A 24 0.79 6.75 21.09
C VAL A 24 0.48 8.15 20.58
N ARG A 25 1.25 9.14 21.03
CA ARG A 25 1.26 10.46 20.44
C ARG A 25 2.07 10.33 19.16
N ILE A 26 1.37 10.10 18.03
CA ILE A 26 1.94 10.31 16.71
C ILE A 26 2.27 11.81 16.67
N THR A 27 3.51 12.13 17.04
CA THR A 27 4.03 13.46 16.85
C THR A 27 4.37 13.50 15.38
N SER A 28 3.45 14.00 14.57
CA SER A 28 3.71 14.46 13.23
C SER A 28 4.80 15.52 13.33
N THR A 29 6.05 15.08 13.30
CA THR A 29 7.16 15.97 12.97
C THR A 29 7.03 16.20 11.48
N SER A 30 6.13 17.11 11.11
CA SER A 30 6.29 17.87 9.87
C SER A 30 7.55 18.72 10.07
N SER A 31 8.69 18.07 9.89
CA SER A 31 9.89 18.77 9.50
C SER A 31 9.52 19.38 8.16
N GLY A 32 9.11 20.64 8.18
CA GLY A 32 9.03 21.48 7.01
C GLY A 32 10.45 21.62 6.46
N LYS A 33 10.93 20.54 5.82
CA LYS A 33 12.01 20.63 4.87
C LYS A 33 11.45 21.46 3.73
N GLU A 34 12.00 22.66 3.56
CA GLU A 34 11.90 23.37 2.29
C GLU A 34 12.07 22.32 1.17
N ALA A 35 11.04 22.16 0.34
CA ALA A 35 11.12 21.27 -0.81
C ALA A 35 12.37 21.65 -1.59
N GLY A 36 13.35 20.74 -1.64
CA GLY A 36 14.63 21.02 -2.24
C GLY A 36 14.41 21.37 -3.71
N VAL A 37 15.08 22.41 -4.18
CA VAL A 37 15.02 22.80 -5.60
C VAL A 37 15.46 21.59 -6.43
N LEU A 38 14.56 21.09 -7.28
CA LEU A 38 14.86 19.98 -8.17
C LEU A 38 15.96 20.39 -9.15
N LYS A 39 16.92 19.49 -9.36
CA LYS A 39 17.99 19.67 -10.34
C LYS A 39 17.59 19.01 -11.65
N VAL A 40 17.66 19.79 -12.72
CA VAL A 40 17.71 19.26 -14.09
C VAL A 40 19.16 18.85 -14.34
N VAL A 41 19.40 17.58 -14.63
CA VAL A 41 20.74 17.05 -14.92
C VAL A 41 20.79 16.43 -16.31
N ASP A 42 21.85 16.74 -17.04
CA ASP A 42 22.13 16.16 -18.37
C ASP A 42 23.01 14.90 -18.28
N THR A 43 23.60 14.64 -17.11
CA THR A 43 24.49 13.49 -16.86
C THR A 43 24.35 13.03 -15.41
N LEU A 44 24.37 11.72 -15.18
CA LEU A 44 24.27 11.17 -13.84
C LEU A 44 25.54 11.42 -13.01
N GLN A 45 25.34 11.86 -11.77
CA GLN A 45 26.29 11.77 -10.69
C GLN A 45 26.36 10.32 -10.19
N CYS A 46 27.45 9.65 -10.55
CA CYS A 46 27.66 8.26 -10.18
C CYS A 46 28.83 8.14 -9.21
N PRO A 47 28.63 8.24 -7.89
CA PRO A 47 29.72 8.03 -6.94
C PRO A 47 30.23 6.57 -7.01
N GLN A 48 31.47 6.33 -6.59
CA GLN A 48 32.02 4.97 -6.54
C GLN A 48 31.27 4.08 -5.55
N THR A 49 30.80 4.67 -4.45
CA THR A 49 30.02 4.00 -3.41
C THR A 49 28.85 4.87 -2.99
N GLN A 50 27.74 4.24 -2.58
CA GLN A 50 26.60 4.89 -1.96
C GLN A 50 25.95 3.91 -0.98
N GLY A 51 26.05 4.18 0.33
CA GLY A 51 25.57 3.24 1.34
C GLY A 51 26.22 1.86 1.18
N VAL A 52 25.39 0.83 0.93
CA VAL A 52 25.85 -0.57 0.72
C VAL A 52 26.20 -0.89 -0.74
N LEU A 53 26.09 0.09 -1.64
CA LEU A 53 26.27 -0.09 -3.08
C LEU A 53 27.69 0.29 -3.51
N THR A 54 28.26 -0.51 -4.42
CA THR A 54 29.54 -0.24 -5.08
C THR A 54 29.36 -0.24 -6.59
N ARG A 55 29.86 0.79 -7.26
CA ARG A 55 29.70 0.99 -8.71
C ARG A 55 30.46 -0.07 -9.50
N LYS A 56 29.79 -0.69 -10.46
CA LYS A 56 30.37 -1.64 -11.42
C LYS A 56 30.86 -0.88 -12.66
N GLY A 57 32.12 -0.49 -12.66
CA GLY A 57 32.80 0.15 -13.79
C GLY A 57 32.50 1.64 -13.93
N SER A 58 32.65 2.15 -15.15
CA SER A 58 32.36 3.56 -15.50
C SER A 58 30.91 3.74 -15.90
N ALA A 59 30.44 4.99 -15.86
CA ALA A 59 29.13 5.34 -16.39
C ALA A 59 29.06 4.94 -17.88
N ARG A 60 27.91 4.40 -18.30
CA ARG A 60 27.65 3.94 -19.67
C ARG A 60 26.72 4.91 -20.39
N ALA A 61 26.64 4.77 -21.72
CA ALA A 61 25.76 5.54 -22.58
C ALA A 61 25.84 7.05 -22.28
N ASP A 62 27.07 7.59 -22.42
CA ASP A 62 27.37 9.01 -22.22
C ASP A 62 27.01 9.56 -20.82
N GLY A 63 27.00 8.68 -19.81
CA GLY A 63 26.70 9.05 -18.43
C GLY A 63 25.22 9.01 -18.07
N THR A 64 24.38 8.43 -18.92
CA THR A 64 22.95 8.24 -18.63
C THR A 64 22.65 6.95 -17.86
N THR A 65 23.62 6.06 -17.68
CA THR A 65 23.43 4.81 -16.93
C THR A 65 24.60 4.47 -16.02
N CYS A 66 24.30 4.09 -14.78
CA CYS A 66 25.29 3.59 -13.81
C CYS A 66 24.80 2.33 -13.11
N VAL A 67 25.63 1.29 -13.08
CA VAL A 67 25.30 0.00 -12.44
C VAL A 67 26.06 -0.13 -11.15
N TYR A 68 25.40 -0.65 -10.13
CA TYR A 68 25.91 -0.90 -8.80
C TYR A 68 25.63 -2.35 -8.39
N SER A 69 26.60 -2.97 -7.70
CA SER A 69 26.38 -4.19 -6.90
C SER A 69 26.10 -3.81 -5.47
N GLY A 70 25.18 -4.54 -4.84
CA GLY A 70 24.99 -4.54 -3.40
C GLY A 70 25.24 -5.93 -2.78
N PRO A 71 24.96 -6.07 -1.48
CA PRO A 71 25.10 -7.32 -0.75
C PRO A 71 24.24 -8.45 -1.34
N ARG A 72 24.67 -9.70 -1.15
CA ARG A 72 23.93 -10.93 -1.54
C ARG A 72 23.50 -10.97 -3.01
N GLY A 73 24.27 -10.33 -3.89
CA GLY A 73 24.00 -10.33 -5.32
C GLY A 73 22.85 -9.41 -5.74
N SER A 74 22.45 -8.46 -4.90
CA SER A 74 21.58 -7.36 -5.30
C SER A 74 22.26 -6.46 -6.33
N GLU A 75 21.46 -5.87 -7.21
CA GLU A 75 21.91 -4.96 -8.24
C GLU A 75 21.01 -3.73 -8.29
N VAL A 76 21.64 -2.57 -8.47
CA VAL A 76 20.94 -1.31 -8.72
C VAL A 76 21.44 -0.72 -10.03
N THR A 77 20.53 -0.33 -10.91
CA THR A 77 20.87 0.42 -12.13
C THR A 77 20.18 1.77 -12.11
N LEU A 78 20.98 2.82 -12.12
CA LEU A 78 20.54 4.20 -12.23
C LEU A 78 20.43 4.58 -13.70
N HIS A 79 19.31 5.19 -14.07
CA HIS A 79 18.99 5.63 -15.42
C HIS A 79 18.61 7.11 -15.42
N LEU A 80 19.15 7.88 -16.37
CA LEU A 80 18.64 9.19 -16.74
C LEU A 80 17.71 9.01 -17.93
N VAL A 81 16.45 9.42 -17.79
CA VAL A 81 15.38 9.16 -18.76
C VAL A 81 14.85 10.48 -19.27
N SER A 82 15.07 10.76 -20.56
CA SER A 82 14.37 11.86 -21.23
C SER A 82 12.95 11.46 -21.55
N LEU A 83 11.99 12.34 -21.25
CA LEU A 83 10.58 12.10 -21.56
C LEU A 83 10.23 12.47 -23.00
N ASN A 84 10.98 13.39 -23.63
CA ASN A 84 10.76 13.83 -25.01
C ASN A 84 9.30 14.24 -25.32
N GLY A 85 8.62 14.85 -24.36
CA GLY A 85 7.20 15.22 -24.46
C GLY A 85 6.20 14.10 -24.18
N GLY A 86 6.66 12.88 -23.88
CA GLY A 86 5.85 11.78 -23.38
C GLY A 86 5.50 11.91 -21.89
N SER A 87 4.59 11.05 -21.42
CA SER A 87 4.19 11.05 -20.02
C SER A 87 5.20 10.30 -19.14
N VAL A 88 5.32 10.75 -17.88
CA VAL A 88 6.11 10.07 -16.85
C VAL A 88 5.58 8.65 -16.62
N GLN A 89 4.26 8.48 -16.66
CA GLN A 89 3.60 7.21 -16.44
C GLN A 89 3.99 6.19 -17.51
N ASP A 90 4.02 6.58 -18.79
CA ASP A 90 4.43 5.71 -19.88
C ASP A 90 5.91 5.31 -19.75
N ALA A 91 6.78 6.27 -19.39
CA ALA A 91 8.20 6.00 -19.16
C ALA A 91 8.40 5.00 -18.01
N LEU A 92 7.74 5.22 -16.88
CA LEU A 92 7.80 4.30 -15.72
C LEU A 92 7.20 2.94 -16.02
N LYS A 93 6.15 2.86 -16.86
CA LYS A 93 5.52 1.60 -17.24
C LYS A 93 6.48 0.67 -17.95
N VAL A 94 7.40 1.20 -18.75
CA VAL A 94 8.47 0.40 -19.39
C VAL A 94 9.37 -0.26 -18.34
N PHE A 95 9.74 0.47 -17.28
CA PHE A 95 10.52 -0.10 -16.18
C PHE A 95 9.73 -1.11 -15.37
N GLU A 96 8.46 -0.84 -15.05
CA GLU A 96 7.59 -1.81 -14.37
C GLU A 96 7.52 -3.13 -15.15
N ASN A 97 7.27 -3.07 -16.46
CA ASN A 97 7.13 -4.25 -17.31
C ASN A 97 8.42 -5.06 -17.36
N ARG A 98 9.56 -4.39 -17.49
CA ARG A 98 10.88 -5.04 -17.50
C ARG A 98 11.20 -5.71 -16.17
N LEU A 99 10.96 -5.02 -15.05
CA LEU A 99 11.21 -5.55 -13.71
C LEU A 99 10.27 -6.70 -13.38
N SER A 100 8.99 -6.59 -13.77
CA SER A 100 8.03 -7.68 -13.56
C SER A 100 8.39 -8.92 -14.38
N ALA A 101 9.01 -8.76 -15.56
CA ALA A 101 9.52 -9.88 -16.34
C ALA A 101 10.73 -10.59 -15.68
N ASP A 102 11.43 -9.92 -14.76
CA ASP A 102 12.46 -10.56 -13.93
C ASP A 102 11.84 -11.45 -12.83
N LEU A 103 10.52 -11.45 -12.62
CA LEU A 103 9.78 -12.35 -11.71
C LEU A 103 8.59 -13.03 -12.43
N PRO A 104 8.85 -13.91 -13.43
CA PRO A 104 7.79 -14.44 -14.29
C PRO A 104 6.73 -15.26 -13.54
N GLU A 105 7.12 -15.98 -12.48
CA GLU A 105 6.21 -16.77 -11.65
C GLU A 105 5.29 -15.86 -10.85
N ALA A 106 5.84 -14.82 -10.20
CA ALA A 106 5.04 -13.84 -9.47
C ALA A 106 4.09 -13.06 -10.40
N LEU A 107 4.52 -12.77 -11.63
CA LEU A 107 3.67 -12.15 -12.63
C LEU A 107 2.54 -13.08 -13.08
N ALA A 108 2.81 -14.38 -13.25
CA ALA A 108 1.81 -15.37 -13.61
C ALA A 108 0.79 -15.58 -12.47
N GLU A 109 1.26 -15.65 -11.22
CA GLU A 109 0.41 -15.74 -10.03
C GLU A 109 -0.49 -14.50 -9.91
N ALA A 110 0.07 -13.29 -9.98
CA ALA A 110 -0.72 -12.06 -9.91
C ALA A 110 -1.79 -11.98 -11.02
N ARG A 111 -1.49 -12.45 -12.23
CA ARG A 111 -2.49 -12.53 -13.31
C ARG A 111 -3.56 -13.57 -13.03
N ALA A 112 -3.18 -14.75 -12.55
CA ALA A 112 -4.12 -15.78 -12.16
C ALA A 112 -5.03 -15.31 -11.02
N ASP A 113 -4.51 -14.53 -10.09
CA ASP A 113 -5.27 -13.88 -9.02
C ASP A 113 -6.24 -12.83 -9.56
N GLU A 114 -5.79 -11.96 -10.46
CA GLU A 114 -6.66 -11.00 -11.15
C GLU A 114 -7.80 -11.70 -11.92
N ASP A 115 -7.49 -12.80 -12.61
CA ASP A 115 -8.48 -13.62 -13.34
C ASP A 115 -9.45 -14.32 -12.38
N ARG A 116 -8.96 -14.85 -11.25
CA ARG A 116 -9.79 -15.44 -10.19
C ARG A 116 -10.73 -14.39 -9.59
N ALA A 117 -10.20 -13.23 -9.20
CA ALA A 117 -10.98 -12.14 -8.64
C ALA A 117 -12.03 -11.63 -9.64
N ARG A 118 -11.70 -11.58 -10.93
CA ARG A 118 -12.67 -11.26 -11.98
C ARG A 118 -13.75 -12.32 -12.11
N ALA A 119 -13.39 -13.60 -12.14
CA ALA A 119 -14.37 -14.69 -12.21
C ALA A 119 -15.28 -14.73 -10.97
N GLU A 120 -14.74 -14.43 -9.79
CA GLU A 120 -15.50 -14.28 -8.55
C GLU A 120 -16.44 -13.08 -8.62
N ALA A 121 -15.99 -11.93 -9.14
CA ALA A 121 -16.84 -10.77 -9.35
C ALA A 121 -17.97 -11.05 -10.37
N ASP A 122 -17.67 -11.75 -11.46
CA ASP A 122 -18.66 -12.14 -12.47
C ASP A 122 -19.70 -13.12 -11.88
N ARG A 123 -19.26 -14.07 -11.04
CA ARG A 123 -20.17 -14.97 -10.29
C ARG A 123 -21.03 -14.22 -9.29
N ALA A 124 -20.43 -13.35 -8.48
CA ALA A 124 -21.17 -12.52 -7.53
C ALA A 124 -22.20 -11.64 -8.25
N GLN A 125 -21.86 -11.09 -9.43
CA GLN A 125 -22.80 -10.35 -10.25
C GLN A 125 -23.94 -11.23 -10.79
N ALA A 126 -23.65 -12.45 -11.21
CA ALA A 126 -24.67 -13.40 -11.66
C ALA A 126 -25.58 -13.85 -10.52
N ASP A 127 -25.03 -14.08 -9.33
CA ASP A 127 -25.78 -14.46 -8.13
C ASP A 127 -26.63 -13.29 -7.63
N ALA A 128 -26.12 -12.06 -7.65
CA ALA A 128 -26.89 -10.85 -7.39
C ALA A 128 -28.06 -10.71 -8.38
N ALA A 129 -27.82 -10.91 -9.68
CA ALA A 129 -28.88 -10.85 -10.69
C ALA A 129 -29.95 -11.95 -10.50
N ARG A 130 -29.55 -13.14 -10.03
CA ARG A 130 -30.50 -14.22 -9.67
C ARG A 130 -31.29 -13.87 -8.43
N ALA A 131 -30.64 -13.36 -7.39
CA ALA A 131 -31.30 -12.90 -6.17
C ALA A 131 -32.28 -11.76 -6.46
N GLU A 132 -31.93 -10.82 -7.32
CA GLU A 132 -32.84 -9.78 -7.80
C GLU A 132 -34.06 -10.38 -8.52
N ALA A 133 -33.85 -11.34 -9.44
CA ALA A 133 -34.94 -12.00 -10.14
C ALA A 133 -35.86 -12.83 -9.22
N ASP A 134 -35.28 -13.51 -8.22
CA ASP A 134 -36.04 -14.28 -7.24
C ASP A 134 -36.79 -13.35 -6.28
N ALA A 135 -36.17 -12.25 -5.81
CA ALA A 135 -36.84 -11.22 -5.03
C ALA A 135 -37.98 -10.52 -5.81
N GLU A 136 -37.83 -10.34 -7.13
CA GLU A 136 -38.92 -9.84 -7.98
C GLU A 136 -40.09 -10.84 -8.07
N ARG A 137 -39.79 -12.15 -8.18
CA ARG A 137 -40.81 -13.21 -8.18
C ARG A 137 -41.51 -13.30 -6.83
N GLU A 138 -40.74 -13.36 -5.75
CA GLU A 138 -41.25 -13.35 -4.38
C GLU A 138 -42.02 -12.06 -4.10
N GLY A 139 -41.57 -10.91 -4.58
CA GLY A 139 -42.30 -9.66 -4.50
C GLY A 139 -43.60 -9.66 -5.30
N ALA A 140 -43.65 -10.33 -6.45
CA ALA A 140 -44.88 -10.50 -7.23
C ALA A 140 -45.86 -11.46 -6.53
N ASP A 141 -45.37 -12.54 -5.94
CA ASP A 141 -46.17 -13.51 -5.20
C ASP A 141 -46.61 -12.96 -3.84
N ALA A 142 -45.76 -12.19 -3.15
CA ALA A 142 -46.08 -11.44 -1.95
C ALA A 142 -47.04 -10.28 -2.26
N LYS A 143 -46.98 -9.63 -3.42
CA LYS A 143 -48.02 -8.66 -3.83
C LYS A 143 -49.37 -9.35 -4.09
N ARG A 144 -49.36 -10.56 -4.65
CA ARG A 144 -50.57 -11.38 -4.80
C ARG A 144 -51.10 -11.82 -3.44
N ALA A 145 -50.24 -12.28 -2.54
CA ALA A 145 -50.60 -12.69 -1.18
C ALA A 145 -50.93 -11.51 -0.26
N ALA A 146 -50.36 -10.33 -0.48
CA ALA A 146 -50.64 -9.11 0.27
C ALA A 146 -51.88 -8.37 -0.24
N ALA A 147 -52.27 -8.59 -1.49
CA ALA A 147 -53.64 -8.32 -1.92
C ALA A 147 -54.65 -9.16 -1.12
N ASP A 148 -54.19 -10.26 -0.48
CA ASP A 148 -54.98 -11.13 0.41
C ASP A 148 -54.68 -10.95 1.92
N ALA A 149 -53.58 -10.30 2.36
CA ALA A 149 -53.23 -10.06 3.78
C ALA A 149 -52.30 -8.85 4.04
N ALA A 150 -52.54 -8.07 5.11
CA ALA A 150 -51.74 -6.87 5.45
C ALA A 150 -50.32 -7.20 6.00
N ALA A 151 -49.31 -6.39 5.60
CA ALA A 151 -47.86 -6.66 5.66
C ALA A 151 -47.15 -6.63 7.05
N ASP A 152 -46.11 -7.45 7.20
CA ASP A 152 -45.21 -7.50 8.37
C ASP A 152 -44.16 -6.38 8.36
N SER A 153 -44.02 -5.71 9.51
CA SER A 153 -42.97 -4.72 9.79
C SER A 153 -42.55 -4.83 11.24
N ALA A 154 -41.26 -4.60 11.55
CA ALA A 154 -40.75 -4.65 12.92
C ALA A 154 -40.17 -3.30 13.32
N HIS A 155 -40.70 -2.76 14.41
CA HIS A 155 -40.25 -1.50 14.99
C HIS A 155 -39.90 -1.71 16.46
N ILE A 156 -38.66 -1.38 16.84
CA ILE A 156 -38.21 -1.39 18.24
C ILE A 156 -37.76 0.02 18.58
N SER A 157 -38.39 0.60 19.61
CA SER A 157 -38.02 1.91 20.15
C SER A 157 -37.70 1.77 21.63
N ALA A 158 -36.46 2.08 21.99
CA ALA A 158 -35.98 2.19 23.37
C ALA A 158 -35.29 3.56 23.56
N PRO A 159 -35.12 4.05 24.80
CA PRO A 159 -34.45 5.33 25.04
C PRO A 159 -33.06 5.38 24.38
N GLY A 160 -32.88 6.31 23.43
CA GLY A 160 -31.64 6.46 22.67
C GLY A 160 -31.42 5.44 21.55
N MET A 161 -32.31 4.48 21.34
CA MET A 161 -32.17 3.41 20.34
C MET A 161 -33.44 3.27 19.50
N ARG A 162 -33.29 3.29 18.17
CA ARG A 162 -34.37 2.95 17.24
C ARG A 162 -33.87 1.91 16.25
N ILE A 163 -34.66 0.86 16.07
CA ILE A 163 -34.45 -0.17 15.05
C ILE A 163 -35.72 -0.23 14.21
N ASP A 164 -35.56 0.02 12.92
CA ASP A 164 -36.60 -0.09 11.91
C ASP A 164 -36.20 -1.18 10.93
N ALA A 165 -37.03 -2.21 10.77
CA ALA A 165 -36.82 -3.26 9.78
C ALA A 165 -38.07 -3.44 8.92
N GLN A 166 -37.89 -3.38 7.60
CA GLN A 166 -38.96 -3.56 6.63
C GLN A 166 -38.40 -4.27 5.39
N GLY A 167 -38.82 -5.52 5.18
CA GLY A 167 -38.19 -6.40 4.20
C GLY A 167 -36.69 -6.52 4.46
N ASP A 168 -35.89 -6.28 3.43
CA ASP A 168 -34.42 -6.38 3.48
C ASP A 168 -33.70 -5.10 3.93
N LYS A 169 -34.47 -4.08 4.34
CA LYS A 169 -33.93 -2.81 4.82
C LYS A 169 -33.98 -2.76 6.33
N ALA A 170 -32.82 -2.48 6.93
CA ALA A 170 -32.71 -2.24 8.35
C ALA A 170 -32.00 -0.91 8.63
N THR A 171 -32.60 -0.10 9.49
CA THR A 171 -31.97 1.11 10.03
C THR A 171 -31.83 0.98 11.53
N VAL A 172 -30.60 1.08 12.04
CA VAL A 172 -30.31 1.16 13.47
C VAL A 172 -29.77 2.55 13.79
N ARG A 173 -30.44 3.25 14.70
CA ARG A 173 -30.01 4.56 15.21
C ARG A 173 -29.68 4.45 16.69
N LEU A 174 -28.45 4.79 17.02
CA LEU A 174 -27.89 4.84 18.37
C LEU A 174 -27.20 6.19 18.57
N PRO A 175 -26.95 6.65 19.81
CA PRO A 175 -26.30 7.94 20.04
C PRO A 175 -24.89 7.91 19.44
N GLY A 176 -24.62 8.81 18.50
CA GLY A 176 -23.34 8.85 17.78
C GLY A 176 -23.11 7.72 16.77
N MET A 177 -24.09 6.84 16.52
CA MET A 177 -23.94 5.72 15.61
C MET A 177 -25.18 5.48 14.75
N ARG A 178 -25.00 5.30 13.45
CA ARG A 178 -26.06 4.94 12.50
C ARG A 178 -25.59 3.77 11.65
N ILE A 179 -26.44 2.77 11.53
CA ILE A 179 -26.25 1.63 10.64
C ILE A 179 -27.41 1.63 9.66
N ASP A 180 -27.11 1.70 8.37
CA ASP A 180 -28.05 1.48 7.28
C ASP A 180 -27.63 0.21 6.55
N ALA A 181 -28.49 -0.80 6.56
CA ALA A 181 -28.29 -2.06 5.84
C ALA A 181 -29.36 -2.20 4.73
N ASP A 182 -28.91 -2.63 3.56
CA ASP A 182 -29.72 -2.84 2.36
C ASP A 182 -29.17 -4.07 1.63
N GLY A 183 -29.76 -5.24 1.92
CA GLY A 183 -29.20 -6.54 1.52
C GLY A 183 -27.81 -6.77 2.14
N ASP A 184 -26.83 -7.13 1.32
CA ASP A 184 -25.46 -7.44 1.75
C ASP A 184 -24.58 -6.20 1.99
N ARG A 185 -25.10 -5.01 1.73
CA ARG A 185 -24.36 -3.75 1.91
C ARG A 185 -24.69 -3.13 3.25
N ALA A 186 -23.64 -2.71 3.97
CA ALA A 186 -23.78 -1.96 5.21
C ALA A 186 -22.99 -0.66 5.17
N ASN A 187 -23.65 0.43 5.61
CA ASN A 187 -23.02 1.71 5.88
C ASN A 187 -23.11 2.00 7.38
N ILE A 188 -21.96 2.03 8.04
CA ILE A 188 -21.85 2.25 9.48
C ILE A 188 -21.19 3.62 9.69
N LYS A 189 -21.91 4.55 10.30
CA LYS A 189 -21.40 5.86 10.71
C LYS A 189 -21.23 5.87 12.21
N ILE A 190 -20.02 6.13 12.69
CA ILE A 190 -19.70 6.27 14.13
C ILE A 190 -19.01 7.62 14.32
N GLY A 191 -19.72 8.57 14.90
CA GLY A 191 -19.30 9.97 14.96
C GLY A 191 -19.03 10.54 13.56
N GLY A 192 -17.77 10.93 13.30
CA GLY A 192 -17.29 11.42 12.01
C GLY A 192 -16.70 10.34 11.08
N ILE A 193 -16.67 9.08 11.49
CA ILE A 193 -16.06 7.97 10.74
C ILE A 193 -17.16 7.21 9.99
N THR A 194 -16.91 6.88 8.72
CA THR A 194 -17.80 6.05 7.89
C THR A 194 -17.09 4.76 7.50
N ILE A 195 -17.69 3.62 7.80
CA ILE A 195 -17.25 2.28 7.40
C ILE A 195 -18.25 1.77 6.34
N ARG A 196 -17.73 1.32 5.21
CA ARG A 196 -18.49 0.62 4.17
C ARG A 196 -18.00 -0.83 4.16
N ALA A 197 -18.93 -1.76 4.32
CA ALA A 197 -18.65 -3.17 4.06
C ALA A 197 -19.09 -3.47 2.63
N ASP A 198 -18.11 -3.74 1.77
CA ASP A 198 -18.29 -4.39 0.47
C ASP A 198 -17.18 -5.44 0.31
N ASP A 199 -17.49 -6.56 -0.34
CA ASP A 199 -16.70 -7.79 -0.27
C ASP A 199 -15.44 -7.79 -1.15
N LYS A 200 -14.89 -6.62 -1.48
CA LYS A 200 -13.77 -6.47 -2.44
C LYS A 200 -12.43 -6.36 -1.72
N SER A 201 -12.08 -7.34 -0.89
CA SER A 201 -10.85 -7.33 -0.09
C SER A 201 -9.67 -8.03 -0.79
N GLY A 202 -8.90 -7.24 -1.53
CA GLY A 202 -7.57 -7.64 -2.07
C GLY A 202 -6.67 -6.47 -2.44
N GLN A 203 -7.21 -5.25 -2.45
CA GLN A 203 -6.50 -4.03 -2.81
C GLN A 203 -6.65 -2.97 -1.72
N VAL A 204 -5.53 -2.41 -1.26
CA VAL A 204 -5.53 -1.26 -0.35
C VAL A 204 -5.13 -0.03 -1.15
N ASN A 205 -6.07 0.90 -1.33
CA ASN A 205 -5.83 2.20 -1.95
C ASN A 205 -5.86 3.28 -0.88
N VAL A 206 -4.72 3.95 -0.66
CA VAL A 206 -4.64 5.15 0.19
C VAL A 206 -4.43 6.35 -0.73
N ARG A 207 -5.31 7.35 -0.62
CA ARG A 207 -5.18 8.62 -1.34
C ARG A 207 -5.17 9.76 -0.33
N SER A 208 -4.10 10.54 -0.35
CA SER A 208 -4.01 11.84 0.30
C SER A 208 -3.89 12.93 -0.77
N THR A 209 -3.88 14.20 -0.35
CA THR A 209 -3.63 15.33 -1.26
C THR A 209 -2.25 15.26 -1.93
N ASP A 210 -1.29 14.66 -1.22
CA ASP A 210 0.14 14.72 -1.58
C ASP A 210 0.70 13.35 -2.02
N GLU A 211 -0.07 12.27 -1.87
CA GLU A 211 0.41 10.91 -2.15
C GLU A 211 -0.73 9.93 -2.50
N VAL A 212 -0.48 9.09 -3.50
CA VAL A 212 -1.30 7.93 -3.83
C VAL A 212 -0.47 6.67 -3.59
N VAL A 213 -0.99 5.78 -2.75
CA VAL A 213 -0.40 4.46 -2.46
C VAL A 213 -1.41 3.38 -2.87
N SER A 214 -0.97 2.46 -3.71
CA SER A 214 -1.71 1.27 -4.11
C SER A 214 -0.92 0.04 -3.68
N ILE A 215 -1.56 -0.84 -2.91
CA ILE A 215 -1.01 -2.12 -2.51
C ILE A 215 -1.94 -3.20 -3.06
N ASP A 216 -1.40 -4.04 -3.93
CA ASP A 216 -2.04 -5.25 -4.45
C ASP A 216 -1.27 -6.43 -3.82
N ALA A 217 -1.87 -7.13 -2.87
CA ALA A 217 -1.23 -8.23 -2.15
C ALA A 217 -2.07 -9.50 -2.26
N HIS A 218 -1.42 -10.58 -2.71
CA HIS A 218 -1.99 -11.91 -2.88
C HIS A 218 -1.09 -12.93 -2.18
N ASP A 219 -1.55 -14.18 -2.08
CA ASP A 219 -0.95 -15.24 -1.24
C ASP A 219 0.58 -15.33 -1.32
N ASN A 220 1.15 -15.15 -2.53
CA ASN A 220 2.59 -15.30 -2.79
C ASN A 220 3.27 -14.04 -3.33
N THR A 221 2.51 -12.97 -3.60
CA THR A 221 3.03 -11.78 -4.27
C THR A 221 2.50 -10.50 -3.66
N ALA A 222 3.35 -9.47 -3.61
CA ALA A 222 2.91 -8.14 -3.23
C ALA A 222 3.47 -7.14 -4.22
N ARG A 223 2.60 -6.26 -4.70
CA ARG A 223 2.92 -5.13 -5.56
C ARG A 223 2.54 -3.84 -4.84
N ILE A 224 3.52 -2.96 -4.70
CA ILE A 224 3.33 -1.65 -4.07
C ILE A 224 3.68 -0.59 -5.10
N ARG A 225 2.78 0.37 -5.30
CA ARG A 225 3.01 1.58 -6.07
C ARG A 225 2.77 2.78 -5.19
N THR A 226 3.72 3.69 -5.16
CA THR A 226 3.54 5.02 -4.58
C THR A 226 3.78 6.05 -5.67
N SER A 227 3.00 7.11 -5.65
CA SER A 227 3.21 8.27 -6.52
C SER A 227 2.74 9.53 -5.84
N ALA A 228 3.58 10.56 -5.83
CA ALA A 228 3.17 11.90 -5.41
C ALA A 228 2.68 12.70 -6.62
N PRO A 229 1.45 13.25 -6.61
CA PRO A 229 1.02 14.23 -7.59
C PRO A 229 1.76 15.56 -7.39
N GLY A 230 2.11 16.24 -8.47
CA GLY A 230 2.73 17.57 -8.41
C GLY A 230 3.65 17.86 -9.59
N GLU A 231 4.35 19.00 -9.51
CA GLU A 231 5.37 19.41 -10.51
C GLU A 231 6.64 18.54 -10.43
N ALA A 232 6.81 17.83 -9.32
CA ALA A 232 7.87 16.89 -9.07
C ALA A 232 7.35 15.44 -9.15
N VAL A 233 7.93 14.63 -10.01
CA VAL A 233 7.76 13.18 -10.00
C VAL A 233 8.43 12.65 -8.75
N ARG A 234 7.69 11.88 -7.95
CA ARG A 234 8.22 10.94 -6.97
C ARG A 234 7.38 9.67 -7.09
N ALA A 235 8.00 8.57 -7.49
CA ALA A 235 7.30 7.31 -7.67
C ALA A 235 8.17 6.12 -7.23
N THR A 236 7.56 5.21 -6.49
CA THR A 236 8.18 3.95 -6.08
C THR A 236 7.35 2.80 -6.61
N PHE A 237 8.03 1.77 -7.12
CA PHE A 237 7.44 0.49 -7.46
C PHE A 237 8.19 -0.60 -6.72
N LEU A 238 7.45 -1.55 -6.13
CA LEU A 238 8.01 -2.74 -5.52
C LEU A 238 7.17 -3.94 -5.92
N MET A 239 7.83 -5.03 -6.30
CA MET A 239 7.23 -6.33 -6.47
C MET A 239 8.08 -7.38 -5.76
N THR A 240 7.42 -8.21 -4.96
CA THR A 240 8.05 -9.30 -4.20
C THR A 240 7.42 -10.63 -4.52
N ALA A 241 8.23 -11.69 -4.51
CA ALA A 241 7.80 -13.08 -4.65
C ALA A 241 8.16 -13.91 -3.40
N ASP A 242 7.22 -14.76 -2.97
CA ASP A 242 7.43 -15.68 -1.85
C ASP A 242 8.36 -16.86 -2.20
N GLN A 243 8.53 -17.18 -3.48
CA GLN A 243 9.55 -18.12 -3.95
C GLN A 243 10.61 -17.43 -4.80
N SER A 244 11.78 -18.05 -4.94
CA SER A 244 12.77 -17.53 -5.89
C SER A 244 12.26 -17.79 -7.29
N SER A 245 12.27 -16.77 -8.14
CA SER A 245 11.97 -16.96 -9.56
C SER A 245 13.02 -17.85 -10.20
N THR A 246 12.70 -18.39 -11.38
CA THR A 246 13.68 -19.10 -12.24
C THR A 246 14.85 -18.21 -12.66
N THR A 247 14.67 -16.88 -12.64
CA THR A 247 15.74 -15.89 -12.87
C THR A 247 16.61 -15.65 -11.62
N GLY A 248 16.23 -16.20 -10.47
CA GLY A 248 16.94 -16.08 -9.19
C GLY A 248 16.67 -14.79 -8.42
N TRP A 249 15.70 -13.99 -8.87
CA TRP A 249 15.27 -12.76 -8.20
C TRP A 249 14.10 -13.05 -7.25
N ARG A 250 13.99 -12.24 -6.21
CA ARG A 250 12.92 -12.33 -5.21
C ARG A 250 12.21 -11.02 -4.99
N ILE A 251 12.90 -9.93 -5.27
CA ILE A 251 12.41 -8.57 -5.10
C ILE A 251 12.93 -7.74 -6.27
N VAL A 252 12.03 -6.98 -6.88
CA VAL A 252 12.35 -6.03 -7.93
C VAL A 252 11.59 -4.73 -7.66
N GLY A 253 12.14 -3.61 -8.10
CA GLY A 253 11.49 -2.33 -7.88
C GLY A 253 12.21 -1.18 -8.53
N TYR A 254 11.66 0.02 -8.39
CA TYR A 254 12.39 1.24 -8.68
C TYR A 254 12.04 2.35 -7.70
N GLU A 255 12.96 3.29 -7.58
CA GLU A 255 12.71 4.64 -7.08
C GLU A 255 12.90 5.61 -8.25
N ALA A 256 11.94 6.49 -8.49
CA ALA A 256 11.98 7.45 -9.58
C ALA A 256 11.68 8.87 -9.09
N ARG A 257 12.45 9.83 -9.60
CA ARG A 257 12.28 11.24 -9.25
C ARG A 257 12.76 12.20 -10.35
N GLY A 258 12.12 13.35 -10.46
CA GLY A 258 12.55 14.43 -11.36
C GLY A 258 11.42 15.42 -11.66
N PRO A 259 11.64 16.43 -12.52
CA PRO A 259 10.58 17.32 -12.97
C PRO A 259 9.52 16.57 -13.80
N SER A 260 8.27 17.00 -13.73
CA SER A 260 7.17 16.42 -14.52
C SER A 260 7.39 16.51 -16.05
N GLY A 261 8.14 17.52 -16.51
CA GLY A 261 8.55 17.69 -17.91
C GLY A 261 9.81 16.90 -18.32
N GLY A 262 10.47 16.23 -17.36
CA GLY A 262 11.71 15.49 -17.58
C GLY A 262 12.99 16.35 -17.62
N PRO A 263 14.18 15.72 -17.68
CA PRO A 263 14.42 14.29 -17.55
C PRO A 263 14.20 13.79 -16.12
N ILE A 264 13.86 12.51 -15.96
CA ILE A 264 13.71 11.87 -14.65
C ILE A 264 14.85 10.91 -14.39
N VAL A 265 15.20 10.71 -13.12
CA VAL A 265 16.17 9.72 -12.67
C VAL A 265 15.43 8.54 -12.08
N VAL A 266 15.76 7.34 -12.56
CA VAL A 266 15.14 6.08 -12.13
C VAL A 266 16.24 5.14 -11.63
N ALA A 267 16.19 4.74 -10.36
CA ALA A 267 17.02 3.67 -9.82
C ALA A 267 16.22 2.37 -9.80
N THR A 268 16.52 1.46 -10.71
CA THR A 268 15.96 0.10 -10.69
C THR A 268 16.73 -0.77 -9.71
N VAL A 269 16.03 -1.59 -8.95
CA VAL A 269 16.57 -2.46 -7.90
C VAL A 269 16.16 -3.89 -8.19
N ARG A 270 17.11 -4.83 -8.08
CA ARG A 270 16.88 -6.27 -8.16
C ARG A 270 17.61 -6.95 -7.01
N GLY A 271 16.93 -7.81 -6.28
CA GLY A 271 17.47 -8.50 -5.11
C GLY A 271 17.15 -9.98 -5.12
N LYS A 272 18.11 -10.79 -4.67
CA LYS A 272 17.99 -12.24 -4.56
C LYS A 272 17.49 -12.70 -3.19
N ASP A 273 17.28 -11.77 -2.27
CA ASP A 273 16.84 -12.01 -0.90
C ASP A 273 15.67 -11.07 -0.58
N ARG A 274 14.93 -11.37 0.49
CA ARG A 274 13.77 -10.57 0.94
C ARG A 274 14.18 -9.33 1.74
N ASN A 275 15.36 -9.31 2.36
CA ASN A 275 15.77 -8.21 3.25
C ASN A 275 16.61 -7.14 2.53
N GLU A 276 16.06 -6.46 1.53
CA GLU A 276 16.81 -5.49 0.70
C GLU A 276 16.57 -4.03 1.10
N ASN A 277 16.06 -3.75 2.30
CA ASN A 277 15.73 -2.39 2.74
C ASN A 277 16.92 -1.42 2.59
N ARG A 278 18.12 -1.86 3.00
CA ARG A 278 19.34 -1.03 2.88
C ARG A 278 19.74 -0.75 1.43
N VAL A 279 19.41 -1.65 0.50
CA VAL A 279 19.67 -1.47 -0.93
C VAL A 279 18.70 -0.46 -1.52
N PHE A 280 17.41 -0.52 -1.16
CA PHE A 280 16.42 0.48 -1.57
C PHE A 280 16.73 1.87 -1.00
N GLU A 281 17.13 1.98 0.27
CA GLU A 281 17.56 3.25 0.85
C GLU A 281 18.80 3.83 0.14
N ALA A 282 19.76 2.98 -0.23
CA ALA A 282 20.92 3.41 -1.00
C ALA A 282 20.54 3.84 -2.44
N ALA A 283 19.59 3.14 -3.08
CA ALA A 283 19.06 3.49 -4.39
C ALA A 283 18.32 4.84 -4.36
N LYS A 284 17.50 5.07 -3.33
CA LYS A 284 16.85 6.35 -3.08
C LYS A 284 17.86 7.47 -2.88
N ALA A 285 18.91 7.23 -2.11
CA ALA A 285 19.98 8.20 -1.94
C ALA A 285 20.71 8.53 -3.26
N LEU A 286 20.91 7.55 -4.16
CA LEU A 286 21.44 7.80 -5.51
C LEU A 286 20.51 8.70 -6.34
N VAL A 287 19.20 8.47 -6.27
CA VAL A 287 18.21 9.31 -6.96
C VAL A 287 18.24 10.73 -6.39
N THR A 288 18.14 10.90 -5.08
CA THR A 288 18.19 12.21 -4.40
C THR A 288 19.49 12.95 -4.69
N LEU A 289 20.64 12.26 -4.76
CA LEU A 289 21.91 12.89 -5.13
C LEU A 289 21.84 13.59 -6.49
N ASN A 290 21.14 12.98 -7.45
CA ASN A 290 21.05 13.47 -8.82
C ASN A 290 20.02 14.58 -8.99
N VAL A 291 18.84 14.47 -8.37
CA VAL A 291 17.73 15.39 -8.65
C VAL A 291 17.31 16.28 -7.48
N GLY A 292 17.84 16.07 -6.27
CA GLY A 292 17.45 16.83 -5.08
C GLY A 292 16.32 16.19 -4.26
N ASP A 293 15.94 16.89 -3.18
CA ASP A 293 15.13 16.39 -2.06
C ASP A 293 13.69 16.91 -2.03
#